data_AF-A0A7S9LN32-F1
#
_entry.id   AF-A0A7S9LN32-F1
#
_cell.length_a   1.000
_cell.length_b   1.000
_cell.length_c   1.000
_cell.angle_alpha   90.00
_cell.angle_beta   90.00
_cell.angle_gamma   90.00
#
_symmetry.space_group_name_H-M   'P 1'
#
loop_
_entity.id
_entity.type
_entity.pdbx_description
1 polymer ?
#
loop_
_entity_poly.entity_id
_entity_poly.type
_entity_poly.pdbx_seq_one_letter_code
_entity_poly.pdbx_strand_id
1 'polypeptide(L)'
;MSDDVQAVCIPRYVGQVPLTGRFYAAECIRCGWIGSSQALTDDCQCTREVDGRYCLGDTDEVGAGRLLGIIQALAAARDQVQRQPTIYQVRMKHKSDAEWREWGECSKEVYDDFYGHPESNKFGLMREVRALYADEGWSEVERLRTEVEKLTISHEAANAMPKRLQDENDTLREQLVNQAAADRQ
;
A
#
# COMPACT_ATOMS: atom_id res chain seq x y z
N MET A 1 -33.43 7.77 18.24
CA MET A 1 -32.90 6.71 17.37
C MET A 1 -31.42 6.73 17.59
N SER A 2 -30.93 5.75 18.34
CA SER A 2 -29.54 5.67 18.77
C SER A 2 -28.73 5.17 17.57
N ASP A 3 -27.90 6.03 17.00
CA ASP A 3 -26.84 5.60 16.10
C ASP A 3 -25.81 4.84 16.94
N ASP A 4 -26.07 3.56 17.18
CA ASP A 4 -25.02 2.60 17.53
C ASP A 4 -24.05 2.58 16.35
N VAL A 5 -23.06 3.49 16.38
CA VAL A 5 -21.87 3.40 15.55
C VAL A 5 -21.18 2.11 15.97
N GLN A 6 -21.60 1.01 15.34
CA GLN A 6 -21.02 -0.31 15.52
C GLN A 6 -19.54 -0.14 15.20
N ALA A 7 -18.70 -0.14 16.25
CA ALA A 7 -17.28 0.08 16.11
C ALA A 7 -16.74 -0.97 15.15
N VAL A 8 -16.40 -0.56 13.94
CA VAL A 8 -15.95 -1.47 12.89
C VAL A 8 -14.60 -2.03 13.32
N CYS A 9 -14.58 -3.30 13.71
CA CYS A 9 -13.38 -3.97 14.17
C CYS A 9 -12.55 -4.42 12.96
N ILE A 10 -11.27 -4.03 12.93
CA ILE A 10 -10.32 -4.56 11.96
C ILE A 10 -10.20 -6.08 12.19
N PRO A 11 -10.39 -6.92 11.15
CA PRO A 11 -10.31 -8.36 11.30
C PRO A 11 -8.93 -8.76 11.77
N ARG A 12 -8.89 -9.70 12.72
CA ARG A 12 -7.62 -10.17 13.31
C ARG A 12 -6.80 -10.98 12.31
N TYR A 13 -7.46 -11.64 11.37
CA TYR A 13 -6.82 -12.55 10.41
C TYR A 13 -7.46 -12.41 9.04
N VAL A 14 -6.63 -12.32 8.00
CA VAL A 14 -7.08 -12.22 6.60
C VAL A 14 -6.56 -13.42 5.83
N GLY A 15 -7.45 -14.08 5.09
CA GLY A 15 -7.14 -15.20 4.21
C GLY A 15 -6.31 -14.79 3.01
N GLN A 16 -5.47 -15.71 2.52
CA GLN A 16 -4.57 -15.47 1.40
C GLN A 16 -5.19 -15.79 0.05
N VAL A 17 -6.28 -16.56 0.03
CA VAL A 17 -6.98 -16.92 -1.21
C VAL A 17 -7.70 -15.68 -1.75
N PRO A 18 -7.38 -15.23 -2.97
CA PRO A 18 -8.02 -14.05 -3.56
C PRO A 18 -9.53 -14.25 -3.70
N LEU A 19 -10.28 -13.19 -3.45
CA LEU A 19 -11.71 -13.18 -3.73
C LEU A 19 -11.91 -13.01 -5.24
N THR A 20 -12.56 -14.00 -5.87
CA THR A 20 -12.92 -13.95 -7.29
C THR A 20 -14.44 -13.98 -7.45
N GLY A 21 -14.96 -13.56 -8.61
CA GLY A 21 -16.41 -13.31 -8.80
C GLY A 21 -17.36 -14.50 -8.65
N ARG A 22 -16.86 -15.70 -8.35
CA ARG A 22 -17.68 -16.90 -8.06
C ARG A 22 -17.79 -17.21 -6.57
N PHE A 23 -17.04 -16.52 -5.73
CA PHE A 23 -16.97 -16.75 -4.29
C PHE A 23 -17.35 -15.47 -3.55
N TYR A 24 -17.80 -15.63 -2.31
CA TYR A 24 -18.18 -14.54 -1.43
C TYR A 24 -17.14 -14.37 -0.33
N ALA A 25 -17.10 -13.19 0.28
CA ALA A 25 -16.28 -12.97 1.46
C ALA A 25 -16.97 -13.63 2.66
N ALA A 26 -16.23 -14.45 3.42
CA ALA A 26 -16.72 -15.15 4.60
C ALA A 26 -15.97 -14.67 5.84
N GLU A 27 -16.66 -14.64 6.97
CA GLU A 27 -16.08 -14.39 8.29
C GLU A 27 -16.28 -15.60 9.19
N CYS A 28 -15.21 -16.03 9.87
CA CYS A 28 -15.30 -17.03 10.91
C CYS A 28 -15.77 -16.41 12.23
N ILE A 29 -16.92 -16.86 12.71
CA ILE A 29 -17.52 -16.42 13.98
C ILE A 29 -16.62 -16.77 15.17
N ARG A 30 -15.87 -17.87 15.06
CA ARG A 30 -14.99 -18.36 16.13
C ARG A 30 -13.71 -17.56 16.30
N CYS A 31 -13.04 -17.20 15.20
CA CYS A 31 -11.70 -16.61 15.27
C CYS A 31 -11.56 -15.23 14.61
N GLY A 32 -12.62 -14.70 13.99
CA GLY A 32 -12.60 -13.41 13.30
C GLY A 32 -11.74 -13.39 12.04
N TRP A 33 -11.47 -14.57 11.45
CA TRP A 33 -10.82 -14.68 10.16
C TRP A 33 -11.76 -14.21 9.05
N ILE A 34 -11.25 -13.44 8.09
CA ILE A 34 -11.98 -13.03 6.90
C ILE A 34 -11.25 -13.51 5.66
N GLY A 35 -11.95 -14.14 4.73
CA GLY A 35 -11.36 -14.54 3.46
C GLY A 35 -12.38 -15.01 2.43
N SER A 36 -11.89 -15.52 1.29
CA SER A 36 -12.75 -16.08 0.24
C SER A 36 -13.42 -17.36 0.71
N SER A 37 -14.71 -17.55 0.39
CA SER A 37 -15.43 -18.80 0.64
C SER A 37 -14.82 -19.99 -0.10
N GLN A 38 -14.01 -19.73 -1.14
CA GLN A 38 -13.18 -20.74 -1.79
C GLN A 38 -12.20 -21.44 -0.85
N ALA A 39 -11.77 -20.77 0.22
CA ALA A 39 -10.81 -21.31 1.16
C ALA A 39 -11.47 -22.20 2.22
N LEU A 40 -12.80 -22.23 2.33
CA LEU A 40 -13.51 -22.97 3.35
C LEU A 40 -13.49 -24.48 3.08
N THR A 41 -13.85 -25.27 4.09
CA THR A 41 -14.23 -26.67 3.87
C THR A 41 -15.54 -26.77 3.10
N ASP A 42 -15.86 -27.96 2.60
CA ASP A 42 -17.15 -28.22 1.94
C ASP A 42 -18.36 -27.95 2.86
N ASP A 43 -18.16 -28.01 4.18
CA ASP A 43 -19.15 -27.68 5.21
C ASP A 43 -19.13 -26.19 5.61
N CYS A 44 -18.53 -25.32 4.79
CA CYS A 44 -18.39 -23.88 5.04
C CYS A 44 -17.64 -23.53 6.34
N GLN A 45 -16.65 -24.35 6.74
CA GLN A 45 -15.88 -24.12 7.95
C GLN A 45 -14.52 -23.47 7.68
N CYS A 46 -14.07 -22.69 8.66
CA CYS A 46 -12.81 -21.95 8.58
C CYS A 46 -11.59 -22.88 8.52
N THR A 47 -10.76 -22.70 7.51
CA THR A 47 -9.50 -23.44 7.28
C THR A 47 -8.26 -22.69 7.76
N ARG A 48 -8.43 -21.63 8.56
CA ARG A 48 -7.28 -20.96 9.17
C ARG A 48 -6.52 -21.95 10.05
N GLU A 49 -5.23 -22.09 9.77
CA GLU A 49 -4.33 -22.89 10.59
C GLU A 49 -3.91 -22.12 11.84
N VAL A 50 -3.93 -22.80 12.98
CA VAL A 50 -3.50 -22.34 14.30
C VAL A 50 -2.72 -23.50 14.93
N ASP A 51 -1.42 -23.31 15.14
CA ASP A 51 -0.53 -24.28 15.78
C ASP A 51 -0.61 -25.69 15.18
N GLY A 52 -0.63 -25.79 13.84
CA GLY A 52 -0.71 -27.06 13.11
C GLY A 52 -2.10 -27.70 13.07
N ARG A 53 -3.16 -26.96 13.46
CA ARG A 53 -4.55 -27.43 13.41
C ARG A 53 -5.45 -26.41 12.73
N TYR A 54 -6.48 -26.88 12.02
CA TYR A 54 -7.49 -26.00 11.43
C TYR A 54 -8.48 -25.52 12.48
N CYS A 55 -8.93 -24.27 12.33
CA CYS A 55 -9.91 -23.64 13.22
C CYS A 55 -11.26 -24.36 13.21
N LEU A 56 -11.74 -24.75 12.02
CA LEU A 56 -13.01 -25.45 11.77
C LEU A 56 -14.23 -24.77 12.42
N GLY A 57 -14.15 -23.46 12.65
CA GLY A 57 -15.30 -22.70 13.15
C GLY A 57 -16.25 -22.36 12.01
N ASP A 58 -17.54 -22.23 12.34
CA ASP A 58 -18.58 -21.80 11.40
C ASP A 58 -18.26 -20.43 10.82
N THR A 59 -18.69 -20.23 9.58
CA THR A 59 -18.49 -18.99 8.85
C THR A 59 -19.80 -18.44 8.29
N ASP A 60 -19.90 -17.11 8.32
CA ASP A 60 -21.03 -16.36 7.76
C ASP A 60 -20.57 -15.56 6.55
N GLU A 61 -21.47 -15.34 5.61
CA GLU A 61 -21.25 -14.41 4.50
C GLU A 61 -21.14 -12.96 5.01
N VAL A 62 -20.10 -12.26 4.54
CA VAL A 62 -19.84 -10.87 4.85
C VAL A 62 -20.56 -9.98 3.84
N GLY A 63 -21.60 -9.29 4.29
CA GLY A 63 -22.29 -8.29 3.49
C GLY A 63 -21.40 -7.10 3.10
N ALA A 64 -21.75 -6.44 1.99
CA ALA A 64 -20.97 -5.35 1.40
C ALA A 64 -20.69 -4.19 2.38
N GLY A 65 -21.64 -3.83 3.24
CA GLY A 65 -21.46 -2.75 4.23
C GLY A 65 -20.36 -3.07 5.25
N ARG A 66 -20.35 -4.31 5.76
CA ARG A 66 -19.31 -4.78 6.68
C ARG A 66 -17.94 -4.84 5.99
N LEU A 67 -17.91 -5.36 4.76
CA LEU A 67 -16.69 -5.44 3.96
C LEU A 67 -16.08 -4.04 3.69
N LEU A 68 -16.92 -3.08 3.32
CA LEU A 68 -16.49 -1.69 3.11
C LEU A 68 -15.96 -1.07 4.41
N GLY A 69 -16.65 -1.27 5.53
CA GLY A 69 -16.18 -0.80 6.83
C GLY A 69 -14.79 -1.34 7.18
N ILE A 70 -14.54 -2.62 6.92
CA ILE A 70 -13.22 -3.24 7.15
C ILE A 70 -12.14 -2.59 6.28
N ILE A 71 -12.42 -2.37 4.99
CA ILE A 71 -11.47 -1.72 4.07
C ILE A 71 -11.14 -0.31 4.55
N GLN A 72 -12.16 0.45 4.97
CA GLN A 72 -11.99 1.80 5.50
C GLN A 72 -11.17 1.79 6.80
N ALA A 73 -11.45 0.85 7.71
CA ALA A 73 -10.71 0.71 8.97
C ALA A 73 -9.24 0.31 8.73
N LEU A 74 -8.96 -0.58 7.78
CA LEU A 74 -7.60 -0.96 7.36
C LEU A 74 -6.85 0.22 6.72
N ALA A 75 -7.52 1.00 5.87
CA ALA A 75 -6.92 2.19 5.27
C ALA A 75 -6.58 3.25 6.33
N ALA A 76 -7.50 3.52 7.26
CA ALA A 76 -7.27 4.45 8.36
C ALA A 76 -6.12 3.99 9.28
N ALA A 77 -6.03 2.68 9.55
CA ALA A 77 -4.91 2.13 10.32
C ALA A 77 -3.57 2.26 9.58
N ARG A 78 -3.56 2.07 8.26
CA ARG A 78 -2.36 2.27 7.43
C ARG A 78 -1.88 3.72 7.50
N ASP A 79 -2.79 4.69 7.42
CA ASP A 79 -2.45 6.11 7.54
C ASP A 79 -1.91 6.46 8.93
N GLN A 80 -2.33 5.75 9.98
CA GLN A 80 -1.78 5.93 11.33
C GLN A 80 -0.38 5.34 11.47
N VAL A 81 -0.11 4.19 10.84
CA VAL A 81 1.23 3.56 10.85
C VAL A 81 2.24 4.36 10.01
N GLN A 82 1.81 4.91 8.86
CA GLN A 82 2.66 5.79 8.03
C GLN A 82 2.92 7.16 8.65
N ARG A 83 2.19 7.54 9.71
CA ARG A 83 2.40 8.79 10.47
C ARG A 83 3.21 8.60 11.74
N GLN A 84 4.03 7.55 11.87
CA GLN A 84 5.01 7.53 12.95
C GLN A 84 6.24 8.37 12.56
N PRO A 85 6.60 9.40 13.34
CA PRO A 85 7.84 10.15 13.11
C PRO A 85 9.03 9.20 13.19
N THR A 86 9.91 9.29 12.20
CA THR A 86 11.14 8.50 12.15
C THR A 86 12.27 9.19 12.89
N ILE A 87 12.24 10.53 12.93
CA ILE A 87 13.23 11.36 13.63
C ILE A 87 12.52 12.51 14.34
N TYR A 88 12.91 12.77 15.58
CA TYR A 88 12.51 13.97 16.31
C TYR A 88 13.68 14.94 16.35
N GLN A 89 13.42 16.23 16.16
CA GLN A 89 14.44 17.26 16.22
C GLN A 89 14.04 18.41 17.14
N VAL A 90 15.04 18.99 17.77
CA VAL A 90 14.92 20.17 18.64
C VAL A 90 15.94 21.22 18.23
N ARG A 91 15.55 22.48 18.31
CA ARG A 91 16.49 23.61 18.31
C ARG A 91 16.21 24.54 19.47
N MET A 92 17.23 25.26 19.89
CA MET A 92 17.18 26.09 21.08
C MET A 92 17.73 27.47 20.81
N LYS A 93 17.22 28.45 21.55
CA LYS A 93 17.61 29.85 21.44
C LYS A 93 17.44 30.51 22.80
N HIS A 94 18.38 31.35 23.24
CA HIS A 94 18.11 32.21 24.39
C HIS A 94 17.25 33.40 23.95
N LYS A 95 16.37 33.90 24.82
CA LYS A 95 15.46 35.01 24.49
C LYS A 95 16.20 36.27 24.01
N SER A 96 17.43 36.47 24.47
CA SER A 96 18.29 37.58 24.03
C SER A 96 18.98 37.36 22.70
N ASP A 97 19.05 36.13 22.21
CA ASP A 97 19.77 35.83 20.97
C ASP A 97 18.95 36.30 19.77
N ALA A 98 19.61 36.68 18.68
CA ALA A 98 18.91 36.98 17.43
C ALA A 98 18.52 35.68 16.70
N GLU A 99 19.39 34.68 16.72
CA GLU A 99 19.27 33.49 15.88
C GLU A 99 19.03 32.22 16.69
N TRP A 100 18.42 31.23 16.03
CA TRP A 100 18.26 29.90 16.59
C TRP A 100 19.51 29.07 16.34
N ARG A 101 19.83 28.17 17.28
CA ARG A 101 20.80 27.11 17.00
C ARG A 101 20.27 26.18 15.92
N GLU A 102 21.19 25.44 15.30
CA GLU A 102 20.84 24.40 14.34
C GLU A 102 19.97 23.31 14.96
N TRP A 103 19.22 22.63 14.11
CA TRP A 103 18.40 21.50 14.50
C TRP A 103 19.30 20.32 14.89
N GLY A 104 19.12 19.82 16.11
CA GLY A 104 19.70 18.56 16.57
C GLY A 104 18.63 17.49 16.71
N GLU A 105 19.00 16.23 16.55
CA GLU A 105 18.10 15.11 16.85
C GLU A 105 17.83 15.01 18.36
N CYS A 106 16.61 14.62 18.72
CA CYS A 106 16.22 14.37 20.10
C CYS A 106 15.41 13.08 20.21
N SER A 107 15.20 12.61 21.44
CA SER A 107 14.31 11.48 21.69
C SER A 107 12.84 11.90 21.64
N LYS A 108 11.95 10.92 21.49
CA LYS A 108 10.49 11.15 21.50
C LYS A 108 10.03 11.78 22.82
N GLU A 109 10.61 11.36 23.93
CA GLU A 109 10.27 11.88 25.27
C GLU A 109 10.60 13.37 25.37
N VAL A 110 11.73 13.77 24.80
CA VAL A 110 12.14 15.19 24.73
C VAL A 110 11.22 15.98 23.80
N TYR A 111 10.78 15.39 22.69
CA TYR A 111 9.80 15.99 21.80
C TYR A 111 8.45 16.21 22.51
N ASP A 112 7.92 15.18 23.17
CA ASP A 112 6.62 15.22 23.84
C ASP A 112 6.61 16.23 25.00
N ASP A 113 7.70 16.32 25.78
CA ASP A 113 7.86 17.30 26.87
C ASP A 113 7.79 18.75 26.37
N PHE A 114 8.33 19.03 25.19
CA PHE A 114 8.39 20.40 24.65
C PHE A 114 7.24 20.75 23.70
N TYR A 115 6.64 19.78 23.01
CA TYR A 115 5.53 20.02 22.09
C TYR A 115 4.32 20.64 22.79
N GLY A 116 4.08 20.28 24.05
CA GLY A 116 3.00 20.83 24.87
C GLY A 116 3.32 22.16 25.57
N HIS A 117 4.58 22.60 25.57
CA HIS A 117 5.06 23.73 26.37
C HIS A 117 6.04 24.63 25.58
N PRO A 118 5.55 25.42 24.61
CA PRO A 118 6.38 26.27 23.74
C PRO A 118 6.94 27.52 24.44
N GLU A 119 6.64 27.72 25.73
CA GLU A 119 7.05 28.91 26.47
C GLU A 119 8.53 28.88 26.86
N SER A 120 9.12 30.07 27.01
CA SER A 120 10.49 30.19 27.53
C SER A 120 10.55 29.66 28.96
N ASN A 121 11.54 28.81 29.25
CA ASN A 121 11.73 28.34 30.61
C ASN A 121 12.21 29.47 31.55
N LYS A 122 12.32 29.17 32.85
CA LYS A 122 12.81 30.11 33.88
C LYS A 122 14.22 30.69 33.64
N PHE A 123 14.96 30.15 32.67
CA PHE A 123 16.29 30.61 32.26
C PHE A 123 16.26 31.37 30.91
N GLY A 124 15.08 31.74 30.42
CA GLY A 124 14.94 32.47 29.15
C GLY A 124 15.24 31.64 27.90
N LEU A 125 15.34 30.32 28.03
CA LEU A 125 15.60 29.43 26.88
C LEU A 125 14.27 29.09 26.20
N MET A 126 14.20 29.38 24.90
CA MET A 126 13.13 28.97 24.01
C MET A 126 13.55 27.70 23.28
N ARG A 127 12.57 26.83 23.01
CA ARG A 127 12.76 25.56 22.31
C ARG A 127 11.71 25.42 21.24
N GLU A 128 12.12 24.86 20.11
CA GLU A 128 11.22 24.46 19.05
C GLU A 128 11.50 23.02 18.71
N VAL A 129 10.43 22.24 18.52
CA VAL A 129 10.52 20.81 18.22
C VAL A 129 9.77 20.49 16.95
N ARG A 130 10.28 19.53 16.18
CA ARG A 130 9.62 19.00 14.97
C ARG A 130 9.78 17.49 14.86
N ALA A 131 8.78 16.86 14.28
CA ALA A 131 8.78 15.46 13.90
C ALA A 131 9.03 15.38 12.38
N LEU A 132 10.00 14.56 11.98
CA LEU A 132 10.25 14.21 10.58
C LEU A 132 9.71 12.80 10.33
N TYR A 133 8.97 12.66 9.25
CA TYR A 133 8.37 11.39 8.84
C TYR A 133 9.20 10.84 7.68
N ALA A 134 9.57 9.56 7.73
CA ALA A 134 10.18 8.92 6.59
C ALA A 134 9.18 8.91 5.44
N ASP A 135 9.58 9.48 4.31
CA ASP A 135 8.77 9.59 3.10
C ASP A 135 8.77 8.26 2.31
N GLU A 136 8.81 7.12 3.01
CA GLU A 136 8.89 5.78 2.41
C GLU A 136 7.67 5.48 1.52
N GLY A 137 6.53 6.14 1.77
CA GLY A 137 5.37 6.06 0.90
C GLY A 137 5.55 6.76 -0.46
N TRP A 138 6.26 7.90 -0.49
CA TRP A 138 6.53 8.62 -1.75
C TRP A 138 7.60 7.91 -2.57
N SER A 139 8.62 7.33 -1.94
CA SER A 139 9.67 6.61 -2.66
C SER A 139 9.16 5.32 -3.32
N GLU A 140 8.21 4.62 -2.69
CA GLU A 140 7.58 3.44 -3.29
C GLU A 140 6.60 3.80 -4.42
N VAL A 141 5.82 4.89 -4.28
CA VAL A 141 4.97 5.40 -5.36
C VAL A 141 5.80 5.83 -6.56
N GLU A 142 6.91 6.53 -6.36
CA GLU A 142 7.79 6.97 -7.44
C GLU A 142 8.53 5.79 -8.10
N ARG A 143 8.91 4.78 -7.31
CA ARG A 143 9.44 3.50 -7.81
C ARG A 143 8.42 2.79 -8.69
N LEU A 144 7.19 2.64 -8.22
CA LEU A 144 6.09 2.00 -8.97
C LEU A 144 5.75 2.80 -10.24
N ARG A 145 5.77 4.12 -10.17
CA ARG A 145 5.56 5.00 -11.32
C ARG A 145 6.62 4.78 -12.40
N THR A 146 7.89 4.73 -11.98
CA THR A 146 9.03 4.42 -12.86
C THR A 146 8.90 3.03 -13.48
N GLU A 147 8.38 2.06 -12.73
CA GLU A 147 8.18 0.69 -13.21
C GLU A 147 7.04 0.60 -14.23
N VAL A 148 5.93 1.30 -13.99
CA VAL A 148 4.80 1.42 -14.94
C VAL A 148 5.24 2.10 -16.24
N GLU A 149 6.05 3.15 -16.17
CA GLU A 149 6.57 3.83 -17.35
C GLU A 149 7.47 2.90 -18.20
N LYS A 150 8.38 2.15 -17.55
CA LYS A 150 9.21 1.14 -18.22
C LYS A 150 8.37 0.06 -18.90
N LEU A 151 7.35 -0.45 -18.22
CA LEU A 151 6.44 -1.46 -18.78
C LEU A 151 5.63 -0.92 -19.96
N THR A 152 5.23 0.35 -19.91
CA THR A 152 4.49 1.01 -20.99
C THR A 152 5.35 1.11 -22.26
N ILE A 153 6.59 1.59 -22.12
CA ILE A 153 7.56 1.66 -23.23
C ILE A 153 7.81 0.25 -23.81
N SER A 154 7.97 -0.75 -22.95
CA SER A 154 8.18 -2.13 -23.39
C SER A 154 6.96 -2.71 -24.11
N HIS A 155 5.74 -2.36 -23.68
CA HIS A 155 4.50 -2.80 -24.32
C HIS A 155 4.33 -2.14 -25.69
N GLU A 156 4.60 -0.85 -25.82
CA GLU A 156 4.57 -0.14 -27.11
C GLU A 156 5.58 -0.71 -28.10
N ALA A 157 6.81 -1.00 -27.65
CA ALA A 157 7.83 -1.63 -28.47
C ALA A 157 7.41 -3.05 -28.93
N ALA A 158 6.82 -3.84 -28.02
CA ALA A 158 6.30 -5.17 -28.35
C ALA A 158 5.13 -5.11 -29.35
N ASN A 159 4.24 -4.11 -29.25
CA ASN A 159 3.13 -3.93 -30.18
C ASN A 159 3.57 -3.39 -31.56
N ALA A 160 4.69 -2.67 -31.64
CA ALA A 160 5.25 -2.20 -32.90
C ALA A 160 5.99 -3.30 -33.69
N MET A 161 6.46 -4.35 -33.01
CA MET A 161 7.26 -5.42 -33.61
C MET A 161 6.51 -6.27 -34.66
N PRO A 162 5.23 -6.67 -34.46
CA PRO A 162 4.45 -7.37 -35.47
C PRO A 162 4.30 -6.58 -36.77
N LYS A 163 4.07 -5.27 -36.67
CA LYS A 163 3.93 -4.41 -37.86
C LYS A 163 5.25 -4.33 -38.64
N ARG A 164 6.37 -4.18 -37.95
CA ARG A 164 7.71 -4.20 -38.58
C ARG A 164 8.01 -5.50 -39.31
N LEU A 165 7.72 -6.64 -38.67
CA LEU A 165 7.92 -7.96 -39.28
C LEU A 165 6.99 -8.21 -40.47
N GLN A 166 5.80 -7.62 -40.45
CA GLN A 166 4.86 -7.65 -41.56
C GLN A 166 5.41 -6.84 -42.76
N ASP A 167 5.86 -5.61 -42.53
CA ASP A 167 6.44 -4.74 -43.56
C ASP A 167 7.70 -5.38 -44.20
N GLU A 168 8.55 -6.05 -43.40
CA GLU A 168 9.71 -6.81 -43.89
C GLU A 168 9.29 -8.02 -44.73
N ASN A 169 8.25 -8.77 -44.31
CA ASN A 169 7.72 -9.88 -45.10
C ASN A 169 7.20 -9.42 -46.46
N ASP A 170 6.47 -8.31 -46.49
CA ASP A 170 5.91 -7.77 -47.72
C ASP A 170 7.02 -7.29 -48.68
N THR A 171 8.07 -6.65 -48.14
CA THR A 171 9.26 -6.27 -48.90
C THR A 171 9.98 -7.48 -49.50
N LEU A 172 10.20 -8.54 -48.70
CA LEU A 172 10.86 -9.77 -49.17
C LEU A 172 10.03 -10.50 -50.24
N ARG A 173 8.70 -10.49 -50.11
CA ARG A 173 7.79 -11.04 -51.12
C ARG A 173 7.89 -10.30 -52.44
N GLU A 174 7.93 -8.97 -52.42
CA GLU A 174 8.13 -8.16 -53.63
C GLU A 174 9.48 -8.44 -54.29
N GLN A 175 10.55 -8.55 -53.51
CA GLN A 175 11.88 -8.88 -54.02
C GLN A 175 11.90 -10.26 -54.71
N LEU A 176 11.29 -11.28 -54.09
CA LEU A 176 11.18 -12.61 -54.69
C LEU A 176 10.39 -12.62 -56.00
N VAL A 177 9.30 -11.85 -56.09
CA VAL A 177 8.51 -11.70 -57.32
C VAL A 177 9.33 -11.06 -58.42
N ASN A 178 10.06 -9.98 -58.10
CA ASN A 178 10.91 -9.27 -59.06
C ASN A 178 12.08 -10.14 -59.54
N GLN A 179 12.72 -10.90 -58.63
CA GLN A 179 13.78 -11.85 -58.96
C GLN A 179 13.26 -12.95 -59.90
N ALA A 180 12.11 -13.55 -59.57
CA ALA A 180 11.49 -14.60 -60.39
C ALA A 180 10.97 -14.11 -61.74
N ALA A 181 10.77 -12.80 -61.92
CA ALA A 181 10.46 -12.19 -63.21
C ALA A 181 11.73 -11.94 -64.04
N ALA A 182 12.82 -11.53 -63.40
CA ALA A 182 14.12 -11.36 -64.04
C ALA A 182 14.70 -12.69 -64.54
N ASP A 183 14.54 -13.78 -63.78
CA ASP A 183 15.02 -15.12 -64.15
C ASP A 183 14.26 -15.76 -65.33
N ARG A 184 13.13 -15.17 -65.76
CA ARG A 184 12.31 -15.64 -66.90
C ARG A 184 12.55 -14.88 -68.21
N GLN A 185 13.41 -13.85 -68.20
CA GLN A 185 13.84 -13.11 -69.38
C GLN A 185 15.15 -13.68 -69.93
#